data_AF-A0A7J9HXP5-F1
#
_entry.id   AF-A0A7J9HXP5-F1
#
_cell.length_a   1.000
_cell.length_b   1.000
_cell.length_c   1.000
_cell.angle_alpha   90.00
_cell.angle_beta   90.00
_cell.angle_gamma   90.00
#
_symmetry.space_group_name_H-M   'P 1'
#
loop_
_entity.id
_entity.type
_entity.pdbx_description
1 polymer ?
#
loop_
_entity_poly.entity_id
_entity_poly.type
_entity_poly.pdbx_seq_one_letter_code
_entity_poly.pdbx_strand_id
1 'polypeptide(L)'
;MESGNQVREKMSREKPRRANLPPVQENINKLEKVINDGNSYGAQQMYKSISARYVSAQRCAEALDLLHSGACLQLKHGEVTCGSELAVMFVDALVKGKIPCDPEILDRIRKIYKLFPQIPVPSNFAVEDDVQELTEALGAAKTRLHGCSSFLKAAIKWSAEFGADKNGDPQLHTMLAEYIYSESPEMVGLE
;
A
#
# COMPACT_ATOMS: atom_id res chain seq x y z
N MET A 1 0.13 60.49 23.70
CA MET A 1 0.79 60.79 22.41
C MET A 1 2.28 60.65 22.69
N GLU A 2 3.06 59.71 22.19
CA GLU A 2 2.97 58.83 21.02
C GLU A 2 3.57 57.46 21.34
N SER A 3 2.99 56.43 20.74
CA SER A 3 3.45 55.04 20.77
C SER A 3 4.65 54.86 19.83
N GLY A 4 5.80 54.46 20.37
CA GLY A 4 6.96 53.99 19.60
C GLY A 4 6.82 52.52 19.25
N ASN A 5 6.40 52.25 18.00
CA ASN A 5 6.18 50.92 17.43
C ASN A 5 7.53 50.31 16.99
N GLN A 6 8.10 49.36 17.75
CA GLN A 6 9.26 48.59 17.28
C GLN A 6 8.76 47.33 16.57
N VAL A 7 8.89 47.38 15.25
CA VAL A 7 8.57 46.35 14.27
C VAL A 7 9.24 45.02 14.66
N ARG A 8 8.42 44.01 15.01
CA ARG A 8 8.86 42.62 15.06
C ARG A 8 9.10 42.15 13.62
N GLU A 9 10.37 42.11 13.25
CA GLU A 9 10.87 41.49 12.04
C GLU A 9 10.39 40.04 11.98
N LYS A 10 9.47 39.75 11.06
CA LYS A 10 9.03 38.39 10.79
C LYS A 10 10.19 37.67 10.11
N MET A 11 10.96 36.91 10.88
CA MET A 11 11.84 35.87 10.32
C MET A 11 11.00 34.94 9.45
N SER A 12 11.07 35.12 8.14
CA SER A 12 10.61 34.12 7.18
C SER A 12 11.45 32.88 7.43
N ARG A 13 10.83 31.85 8.00
CA ARG A 13 11.42 30.51 8.08
C ARG A 13 11.82 30.11 6.66
N GLU A 14 13.11 30.05 6.40
CA GLU A 14 13.63 29.44 5.18
C GLU A 14 13.01 28.05 5.06
N LYS A 15 12.42 27.76 3.89
CA LYS A 15 11.94 26.43 3.57
C LYS A 15 13.09 25.44 3.80
N PRO A 16 12.85 24.25 4.39
CA PRO A 16 13.91 23.27 4.58
C PRO A 16 14.59 23.05 3.24
N ARG A 17 15.92 23.20 3.19
CA ARG A 17 16.74 22.88 2.01
C ARG A 17 16.20 21.57 1.46
N ARG A 18 15.69 21.57 0.21
CA ARG A 18 15.23 20.35 -0.46
C ARG A 18 16.30 19.30 -0.23
N ALA A 19 16.01 18.31 0.61
CA ALA A 19 16.98 17.27 0.91
C ALA A 19 17.43 16.72 -0.45
N ASN A 20 18.74 16.68 -0.69
CA ASN A 20 19.29 16.14 -1.92
C ASN A 20 19.05 14.62 -1.90
N LEU A 21 17.82 14.23 -2.22
CA LEU A 21 17.38 12.84 -2.25
C LEU A 21 17.78 12.27 -3.61
N PRO A 22 18.35 11.06 -3.64
CA PRO A 22 18.75 10.44 -4.88
C PRO A 22 17.54 10.22 -5.81
N PRO A 23 17.77 9.96 -7.10
CA PRO A 23 16.71 9.53 -8.01
C PRO A 23 15.98 8.30 -7.48
N VAL A 24 14.67 8.21 -7.71
CA VAL A 24 13.85 7.10 -7.21
C VAL A 24 14.36 5.74 -7.67
N GLN A 25 14.84 5.66 -8.92
CA GLN A 25 15.34 4.41 -9.50
C GLN A 25 16.55 3.84 -8.75
N GLU A 26 17.43 4.68 -8.22
CA GLU A 26 18.58 4.23 -7.43
C GLU A 26 18.12 3.52 -6.14
N ASN A 27 17.12 4.12 -5.46
CA ASN A 27 16.53 3.52 -4.27
C ASN A 27 15.76 2.24 -4.60
N ILE A 28 14.98 2.23 -5.69
CA ILE A 28 14.28 1.02 -6.15
C ILE A 28 15.29 -0.10 -6.36
N ASN A 29 16.29 0.09 -7.23
CA ASN A 29 17.30 -0.93 -7.54
C ASN A 29 18.02 -1.46 -6.29
N LYS A 30 18.31 -0.57 -5.33
CA LYS A 30 18.92 -0.95 -4.05
C LYS A 30 17.99 -1.83 -3.22
N LEU A 31 16.72 -1.46 -3.10
CA LEU A 31 15.75 -2.18 -2.27
C LEU A 31 15.30 -3.50 -2.90
N GLU A 32 15.23 -3.58 -4.22
CA GLU A 32 15.01 -4.83 -4.93
C GLU A 32 16.07 -5.87 -4.60
N LYS A 33 17.36 -5.47 -4.57
CA LYS A 33 18.45 -6.35 -4.12
C LYS A 33 18.24 -6.84 -2.69
N VAL A 34 17.86 -5.95 -1.77
CA VAL A 34 17.63 -6.32 -0.37
C VAL A 34 16.50 -7.34 -0.22
N ILE A 35 15.43 -7.22 -1.02
CA ILE A 35 14.35 -8.22 -1.03
C ILE A 35 14.85 -9.54 -1.62
N ASN A 36 15.59 -9.50 -2.72
CA ASN A 36 16.16 -10.69 -3.35
C ASN A 36 17.17 -11.42 -2.46
N ASP A 37 17.84 -10.70 -1.56
CA ASP A 37 18.73 -11.26 -0.53
C ASP A 37 17.95 -11.83 0.69
N GLY A 38 16.61 -11.85 0.63
CA GLY A 38 15.73 -12.44 1.65
C GLY A 38 15.40 -11.51 2.82
N ASN A 39 15.78 -10.24 2.79
CA ASN A 39 15.51 -9.29 3.87
C ASN A 39 14.25 -8.45 3.60
N SER A 40 13.11 -9.14 3.50
CA SER A 40 11.80 -8.54 3.19
C SER A 40 11.40 -7.46 4.20
N TYR A 41 11.52 -7.74 5.50
CA TYR A 41 11.15 -6.79 6.56
C TYR A 41 12.09 -5.57 6.61
N GLY A 42 13.41 -5.78 6.48
CA GLY A 42 14.37 -4.68 6.43
C GLY A 42 14.17 -3.79 5.21
N ALA A 43 13.91 -4.39 4.04
CA ALA A 43 13.52 -3.65 2.84
C ALA A 43 12.25 -2.83 3.08
N GLN A 44 11.22 -3.41 3.71
CA GLN A 44 9.99 -2.72 4.03
C GLN A 44 10.25 -1.45 4.87
N GLN A 45 11.03 -1.55 5.96
CA GLN A 45 11.33 -0.38 6.80
C GLN A 45 12.07 0.72 6.01
N MET A 46 12.96 0.32 5.08
CA MET A 46 13.62 1.27 4.20
C MET A 46 12.66 1.93 3.19
N TYR A 47 11.76 1.17 2.57
CA TYR A 47 10.68 1.70 1.72
C TYR A 47 9.86 2.77 2.47
N LYS A 48 9.48 2.48 3.71
CA LYS A 48 8.71 3.41 4.57
C LYS A 48 9.48 4.71 4.85
N SER A 49 10.75 4.58 5.24
CA SER A 49 11.60 5.73 5.57
C SER A 49 11.89 6.61 4.34
N ILE A 50 12.24 6.01 3.21
CA ILE A 50 12.60 6.75 1.99
C ILE A 50 11.36 7.41 1.38
N SER A 51 10.22 6.73 1.30
CA SER A 51 8.98 7.32 0.78
C SER A 51 8.53 8.51 1.63
N ALA A 52 8.61 8.42 2.96
CA ALA A 52 8.30 9.54 3.86
C ALA A 52 9.19 10.77 3.60
N ARG A 53 10.47 10.56 3.27
CA ARG A 53 11.39 11.64 2.88
C ARG A 53 11.00 12.28 1.55
N TYR A 54 10.62 11.49 0.54
CA TYR A 54 10.13 12.01 -0.74
C TYR A 54 8.85 12.83 -0.56
N VAL A 55 7.86 12.31 0.19
CA VAL A 55 6.62 13.06 0.49
C VAL A 55 6.92 14.37 1.21
N SER A 56 7.80 14.34 2.22
CA SER A 56 8.20 15.56 2.96
C SER A 56 8.91 16.59 2.09
N ALA A 57 9.59 16.14 1.03
CA ALA A 57 10.23 16.98 0.02
C ALA A 57 9.29 17.42 -1.11
N GLN A 58 7.98 17.15 -1.01
CA GLN A 58 6.97 17.40 -2.05
C GLN A 58 7.25 16.65 -3.37
N ARG A 59 8.00 15.55 -3.29
CA ARG A 59 8.35 14.64 -4.40
C ARG A 59 7.40 13.46 -4.41
N CYS A 60 6.10 13.74 -4.58
CA CYS A 60 5.03 12.73 -4.44
C CYS A 60 5.10 11.65 -5.53
N ALA A 61 5.44 12.03 -6.77
CA ALA A 61 5.59 11.06 -7.86
C ALA A 61 6.64 9.99 -7.52
N GLU A 62 7.82 10.41 -7.05
CA GLU A 62 8.86 9.46 -6.63
C GLU A 62 8.46 8.61 -5.42
N ALA A 63 7.71 9.17 -4.47
CA ALA A 63 7.18 8.39 -3.36
C ALA A 63 6.22 7.29 -3.85
N LEU A 64 5.34 7.63 -4.80
CA LEU A 64 4.38 6.68 -5.38
C LEU A 64 5.09 5.58 -6.16
N ASP A 65 6.09 5.91 -6.97
CA ASP A 65 6.85 4.93 -7.75
C ASP A 65 7.61 3.96 -6.85
N LEU A 66 8.24 4.48 -5.80
CA LEU A 66 8.92 3.68 -4.80
C LEU A 66 7.95 2.73 -4.08
N LEU A 67 6.83 3.24 -3.59
CA LEU A 67 5.84 2.45 -2.83
C LEU A 67 5.14 1.42 -3.71
N HIS A 68 4.79 1.77 -4.94
CA HIS A 68 4.21 0.84 -5.90
C HIS A 68 5.18 -0.30 -6.23
N SER A 69 6.46 0.03 -6.47
CA SER A 69 7.51 -0.98 -6.71
C SER A 69 7.66 -1.92 -5.52
N GLY A 70 7.75 -1.39 -4.30
CA GLY A 70 7.90 -2.18 -3.08
C GLY A 70 6.69 -3.07 -2.81
N ALA A 71 5.47 -2.54 -2.92
CA ALA A 71 4.24 -3.32 -2.75
C ALA A 71 4.18 -4.48 -3.75
N CYS A 72 4.43 -4.21 -5.04
CA CYS A 72 4.40 -5.24 -6.07
C CYS A 72 5.47 -6.32 -5.82
N LEU A 73 6.70 -5.92 -5.48
CA LEU A 73 7.79 -6.87 -5.31
C LEU A 73 7.59 -7.75 -4.08
N GLN A 74 7.21 -7.18 -2.94
CA GLN A 74 6.94 -7.95 -1.72
C GLN A 74 5.81 -8.98 -1.95
N LEU A 75 4.71 -8.55 -2.58
CA LEU A 75 3.59 -9.46 -2.89
C LEU A 75 4.01 -10.61 -3.82
N LYS A 76 4.85 -10.33 -4.84
CA LYS A 76 5.42 -11.37 -5.72
C LYS A 76 6.28 -12.39 -4.99
N HIS A 77 6.92 -12.00 -3.89
CA HIS A 77 7.71 -12.90 -3.04
C HIS A 77 6.86 -13.63 -1.99
N GLY A 78 5.54 -13.44 -1.98
CA GLY A 78 4.64 -14.03 -0.98
C GLY A 78 4.60 -13.27 0.36
N GLU A 79 5.28 -12.13 0.44
CA GLU A 79 5.39 -11.32 1.66
C GLU A 79 4.16 -10.42 1.83
N VAL A 80 3.01 -11.05 2.07
CA VAL A 80 1.69 -10.40 2.09
C VAL A 80 1.62 -9.26 3.10
N THR A 81 2.13 -9.48 4.31
CA THR A 81 2.12 -8.44 5.36
C THR A 81 2.95 -7.23 4.95
N CYS A 82 4.16 -7.47 4.42
CA CYS A 82 5.05 -6.38 3.99
C CYS A 82 4.46 -5.62 2.79
N GLY A 83 3.97 -6.35 1.79
CA GLY A 83 3.42 -5.79 0.55
C GLY A 83 2.13 -5.01 0.78
N SER A 84 1.22 -5.54 1.61
CA SER A 84 -0.04 -4.87 1.92
C SER A 84 0.15 -3.56 2.70
N GLU A 85 1.10 -3.50 3.64
CA GLU A 85 1.41 -2.27 4.35
C GLU A 85 1.96 -1.19 3.40
N LEU A 86 2.84 -1.55 2.46
CA LEU A 86 3.34 -0.63 1.44
C LEU A 86 2.24 -0.21 0.46
N ALA A 87 1.30 -1.09 0.14
CA ALA A 87 0.13 -0.79 -0.69
C ALA A 87 -0.80 0.23 -0.01
N VAL A 88 -1.06 0.10 1.29
CA VAL A 88 -1.81 1.11 2.05
C VAL A 88 -1.06 2.45 2.06
N MET A 89 0.25 2.43 2.28
CA MET A 89 1.07 3.65 2.23
C MET A 89 1.08 4.31 0.85
N PHE A 90 1.00 3.53 -0.23
CA PHE A 90 0.84 4.06 -1.58
C PHE A 90 -0.45 4.89 -1.67
N VAL A 91 -1.58 4.39 -1.15
CA VAL A 91 -2.84 5.15 -1.11
C VAL A 91 -2.73 6.38 -0.20
N ASP A 92 -2.08 6.28 0.95
CA ASP A 92 -1.84 7.44 1.82
C ASP A 92 -1.03 8.54 1.11
N ALA A 93 -0.07 8.15 0.27
CA ALA A 93 0.71 9.08 -0.54
C ALA A 93 -0.16 9.74 -1.63
N LEU A 94 -1.14 9.04 -2.21
CA LEU A 94 -2.12 9.64 -3.12
C LEU A 94 -2.95 10.72 -2.41
N VAL A 95 -3.47 10.42 -1.21
CA VAL A 95 -4.24 11.36 -0.39
C VAL A 95 -3.40 12.58 -0.02
N LYS A 96 -2.19 12.38 0.51
CA LYS A 96 -1.27 13.48 0.88
C LYS A 96 -0.86 14.32 -0.31
N GLY A 97 -0.65 13.68 -1.46
CA GLY A 97 -0.33 14.34 -2.72
C GLY A 97 -1.52 14.99 -3.40
N LYS A 98 -2.75 14.79 -2.90
CA LYS A 98 -4.01 15.21 -3.53
C LYS A 98 -4.11 14.77 -4.99
N ILE A 99 -3.68 13.53 -5.25
CA ILE A 99 -3.62 12.99 -6.60
C ILE A 99 -5.04 12.64 -7.05
N PRO A 100 -5.50 13.13 -8.21
CA PRO A 100 -6.83 12.84 -8.72
C PRO A 100 -6.99 11.35 -9.05
N CYS A 101 -8.21 10.84 -8.93
CA CYS A 101 -8.55 9.48 -9.32
C CYS A 101 -8.71 9.39 -10.84
N ASP A 102 -7.59 9.21 -11.54
CA ASP A 102 -7.55 9.00 -12.97
C ASP A 102 -7.31 7.51 -13.34
N PRO A 103 -7.50 7.14 -14.62
CA PRO A 103 -7.29 5.76 -15.07
C PRO A 103 -5.87 5.22 -14.87
N GLU A 104 -4.84 6.09 -14.87
CA GLU A 104 -3.45 5.67 -14.70
C GLU A 104 -3.18 5.23 -13.26
N ILE A 105 -3.65 6.00 -12.28
CA ILE A 105 -3.54 5.65 -10.86
C ILE A 105 -4.39 4.43 -10.53
N LEU A 106 -5.60 4.33 -11.10
CA LEU A 106 -6.44 3.14 -10.95
C LEU A 106 -5.76 1.87 -11.50
N ASP A 107 -5.04 1.97 -12.62
CA ASP A 107 -4.28 0.83 -13.16
C ASP A 107 -3.13 0.41 -12.22
N ARG A 108 -2.47 1.36 -11.56
CA ARG A 108 -1.46 1.06 -10.51
C ARG A 108 -2.07 0.33 -9.32
N ILE A 109 -3.24 0.77 -8.84
CA ILE A 109 -3.97 0.09 -7.77
C ILE A 109 -4.36 -1.34 -8.21
N ARG A 110 -4.85 -1.48 -9.44
CA ARG A 110 -5.21 -2.78 -10.02
C ARG A 110 -4.01 -3.72 -10.15
N LYS A 111 -2.84 -3.20 -10.53
CA LYS A 111 -1.60 -3.97 -10.60
C LYS A 111 -1.18 -4.53 -9.24
N ILE A 112 -1.25 -3.71 -8.19
CA ILE A 112 -0.98 -4.17 -6.81
C ILE A 112 -2.01 -5.22 -6.39
N TYR A 113 -3.30 -4.97 -6.62
CA TYR A 113 -4.38 -5.89 -6.30
C TYR A 113 -4.17 -7.29 -6.92
N LYS A 114 -3.84 -7.36 -8.21
CA LYS A 114 -3.62 -8.62 -8.92
C LYS A 114 -2.46 -9.46 -8.39
N LEU A 115 -1.61 -8.89 -7.54
CA LEU A 115 -0.49 -9.60 -6.91
C LEU A 115 -0.83 -10.12 -5.51
N PHE A 116 -1.98 -9.76 -4.94
CA PHE A 116 -2.43 -10.41 -3.72
C PHE A 116 -2.73 -11.89 -3.99
N PRO A 117 -2.19 -12.82 -3.18
CA PRO A 117 -2.46 -14.23 -3.38
C PRO A 117 -3.94 -14.54 -3.13
N GLN A 118 -4.55 -15.29 -4.05
CA GLN A 118 -5.90 -15.83 -3.90
C GLN A 118 -5.75 -17.33 -3.72
N ILE A 119 -5.67 -17.78 -2.48
CA ILE A 119 -5.48 -19.19 -2.16
C ILE A 119 -6.74 -19.64 -1.43
N PRO A 120 -7.60 -20.47 -2.05
CA PRO A 120 -8.80 -20.97 -1.40
C PRO A 120 -8.44 -21.68 -0.09
N VAL A 121 -9.22 -21.43 0.96
CA VAL A 121 -9.15 -22.24 2.17
C VAL A 121 -9.69 -23.61 1.82
N PRO A 122 -8.94 -24.70 2.02
CA PRO A 122 -9.43 -26.00 1.60
C PRO A 122 -10.59 -26.45 2.50
N SER A 123 -11.69 -26.91 1.88
CA SER A 123 -12.97 -27.15 2.55
C SER A 123 -13.18 -28.59 3.04
N ASN A 124 -12.26 -29.51 2.78
CA ASN A 124 -12.46 -30.94 3.06
C ASN A 124 -11.20 -31.57 3.64
N PHE A 125 -11.17 -31.83 4.96
CA PHE A 125 -10.14 -32.66 5.58
C PHE A 125 -10.77 -33.65 6.56
N ALA A 126 -10.67 -34.93 6.18
CA ALA A 126 -10.86 -36.04 7.09
C ALA A 126 -9.55 -36.28 7.86
N VAL A 127 -9.72 -36.72 9.11
CA VAL A 127 -8.74 -37.27 10.08
C VAL A 127 -7.84 -36.31 10.88
N GLU A 128 -7.62 -36.73 12.13
CA GLU A 128 -7.27 -35.95 13.33
C GLU A 128 -5.80 -35.44 13.40
N ASP A 129 -5.00 -35.57 12.33
CA ASP A 129 -3.55 -35.25 12.36
C ASP A 129 -3.17 -33.84 11.85
N ASP A 130 -4.10 -33.07 11.22
CA ASP A 130 -3.75 -31.82 10.50
C ASP A 130 -4.30 -30.52 11.13
N VAL A 131 -4.67 -30.52 12.42
CA VAL A 131 -5.24 -29.33 13.11
C VAL A 131 -4.26 -28.15 13.10
N GLN A 132 -2.95 -28.43 13.21
CA GLN A 132 -1.91 -27.40 13.18
C GLN A 132 -1.78 -26.76 11.80
N GLU A 133 -1.72 -27.57 10.74
CA GLU A 133 -1.65 -27.09 9.35
C GLU A 133 -2.89 -26.28 8.98
N LEU A 134 -4.08 -26.74 9.40
CA LEU A 134 -5.33 -26.00 9.21
C LEU A 134 -5.29 -24.64 9.92
N THR A 135 -4.78 -24.59 11.14
CA THR A 135 -4.65 -23.34 11.91
C THR A 135 -3.72 -22.35 11.20
N GLU A 136 -2.61 -22.83 10.64
CA GLU A 136 -1.66 -22.03 9.88
C GLU A 136 -2.26 -21.54 8.55
N ALA A 137 -2.92 -22.43 7.80
CA ALA A 137 -3.61 -22.08 6.54
C ALA A 137 -4.70 -21.02 6.78
N LEU A 138 -5.50 -21.18 7.84
CA LEU A 138 -6.52 -20.22 8.24
C LEU A 138 -5.89 -18.88 8.67
N GLY A 139 -4.77 -18.93 9.41
CA GLY A 139 -4.00 -17.74 9.79
C GLY A 139 -3.47 -16.98 8.56
N ALA A 140 -2.94 -17.70 7.58
CA ALA A 140 -2.48 -17.13 6.31
C ALA A 140 -3.64 -16.52 5.52
N ALA A 141 -4.78 -17.20 5.41
CA ALA A 141 -5.99 -16.68 4.76
C ALA A 141 -6.50 -15.40 5.42
N LYS A 142 -6.59 -15.38 6.75
CA LYS A 142 -6.94 -14.19 7.51
C LYS A 142 -5.99 -13.03 7.25
N THR A 143 -4.69 -13.31 7.17
CA THR A 143 -3.65 -12.29 6.90
C THR A 143 -3.83 -11.69 5.50
N ARG A 144 -4.05 -12.53 4.48
CA ARG A 144 -4.34 -12.10 3.11
C ARG A 144 -5.60 -11.26 3.01
N LEU A 145 -6.70 -11.76 3.58
CA LEU A 145 -7.99 -11.08 3.62
C LEU A 145 -7.86 -9.69 4.26
N HIS A 146 -7.19 -9.62 5.41
CA HIS A 146 -7.00 -8.35 6.11
C HIS A 146 -6.14 -7.38 5.29
N GLY A 147 -4.99 -7.83 4.77
CA GLY A 147 -4.09 -7.00 3.99
C GLY A 147 -4.75 -6.40 2.74
N CYS A 148 -5.42 -7.23 1.93
CA CYS A 148 -6.09 -6.78 0.72
C CYS A 148 -7.29 -5.88 1.03
N SER A 149 -8.12 -6.27 2.02
CA SER A 149 -9.29 -5.50 2.42
C SER A 149 -8.91 -4.11 2.92
N SER A 150 -7.86 -3.99 3.73
CA SER A 150 -7.39 -2.70 4.25
C SER A 150 -6.88 -1.80 3.12
N PHE A 151 -6.13 -2.37 2.17
CA PHE A 151 -5.68 -1.66 0.98
C PHE A 151 -6.84 -1.15 0.11
N LEU A 152 -7.78 -2.02 -0.26
CA LEU A 152 -8.90 -1.64 -1.12
C LEU A 152 -9.88 -0.69 -0.42
N LYS A 153 -10.12 -0.84 0.88
CA LYS A 153 -10.93 0.12 1.65
C LYS A 153 -10.28 1.49 1.71
N ALA A 154 -8.95 1.56 1.83
CA ALA A 154 -8.23 2.84 1.73
C ALA A 154 -8.38 3.44 0.33
N ALA A 155 -8.20 2.62 -0.72
CA ALA A 155 -8.35 3.07 -2.11
C ALA A 155 -9.77 3.58 -2.41
N ILE A 156 -10.81 2.90 -1.93
CA ILE A 156 -12.21 3.34 -2.06
C ILE A 156 -12.39 4.73 -1.44
N LYS A 157 -11.91 4.92 -0.20
CA LYS A 157 -11.99 6.24 0.48
C LYS A 157 -11.25 7.33 -0.28
N TRP A 158 -10.04 7.04 -0.77
CA TRP A 158 -9.28 7.98 -1.61
C TRP A 158 -10.05 8.33 -2.89
N SER A 159 -10.59 7.33 -3.60
CA SER A 159 -11.35 7.57 -4.84
C SER A 159 -12.66 8.33 -4.59
N ALA A 160 -13.26 8.19 -3.40
CA ALA A 160 -14.45 8.95 -3.01
C ALA A 160 -14.14 10.44 -2.79
N GLU A 161 -12.93 10.75 -2.29
CA GLU A 161 -12.49 12.11 -2.02
C GLU A 161 -11.90 12.80 -3.27
N PHE A 162 -11.20 12.06 -4.12
CA PHE A 162 -10.44 12.60 -5.26
C PHE A 162 -10.95 12.15 -6.63
N GLY A 163 -12.09 11.45 -6.68
CA GLY A 163 -12.72 10.97 -7.91
C GLY A 163 -14.10 11.58 -8.18
N ALA A 164 -14.80 11.00 -9.16
CA ALA A 164 -16.08 11.50 -9.63
C ALA A 164 -17.27 11.06 -8.75
N ASP A 165 -17.21 9.86 -8.17
CA ASP A 165 -18.26 9.31 -7.31
C ASP A 165 -17.91 9.50 -5.83
N LYS A 166 -18.79 10.16 -5.09
CA LYS A 166 -18.68 10.37 -3.63
C LYS A 166 -18.67 9.08 -2.80
N ASN A 167 -19.07 7.95 -3.39
CA ASN A 167 -19.03 6.63 -2.76
C ASN A 167 -17.76 5.83 -3.11
N GLY A 168 -16.87 6.40 -3.95
CA GLY A 168 -15.67 5.77 -4.46
C GLY A 168 -15.89 5.04 -5.78
N ASP A 169 -14.80 4.75 -6.47
CA ASP A 169 -14.82 4.13 -7.79
C ASP A 169 -15.46 2.72 -7.75
N PRO A 170 -16.47 2.44 -8.58
CA PRO A 170 -17.17 1.15 -8.59
C PRO A 170 -16.27 -0.07 -8.86
N GLN A 171 -15.16 0.10 -9.59
CA GLN A 171 -14.23 -1.00 -9.86
C GLN A 171 -13.52 -1.43 -8.59
N LEU A 172 -13.18 -0.49 -7.70
CA LEU A 172 -12.53 -0.81 -6.42
C LEU A 172 -13.46 -1.58 -5.48
N HIS A 173 -14.75 -1.25 -5.47
CA HIS A 173 -15.77 -2.03 -4.76
C HIS A 173 -15.91 -3.45 -5.32
N THR A 174 -15.91 -3.58 -6.64
CA THR A 174 -15.96 -4.88 -7.32
C THR A 174 -14.76 -5.74 -6.94
N MET A 175 -13.55 -5.19 -7.03
CA MET A 175 -12.32 -5.89 -6.64
C MET A 175 -12.33 -6.36 -5.17
N LEU A 176 -12.89 -5.54 -4.26
CA LEU A 176 -13.03 -5.90 -2.85
C LEU A 176 -14.03 -7.04 -2.65
N ALA A 177 -15.19 -6.96 -3.32
CA ALA A 177 -16.20 -8.00 -3.24
C ALA A 177 -15.67 -9.34 -3.80
N GLU A 178 -15.02 -9.32 -4.96
CA GLU A 178 -14.40 -10.49 -5.58
C GLU A 178 -13.37 -11.13 -4.65
N TYR A 179 -12.52 -10.33 -4.00
CA TYR A 179 -11.49 -10.85 -3.11
C TYR A 179 -12.04 -11.47 -1.82
N ILE A 180 -13.05 -10.83 -1.21
CA ILE A 180 -13.73 -11.38 -0.03
C ILE A 180 -14.42 -12.70 -0.40
N TYR A 181 -15.03 -12.74 -1.59
CA TYR A 181 -15.68 -13.94 -2.10
C TYR A 181 -14.67 -15.08 -2.32
N SER A 182 -13.50 -14.80 -2.93
CA SER A 182 -12.49 -15.83 -3.19
C SER A 182 -11.84 -16.43 -1.93
N GLU A 183 -11.83 -15.70 -0.82
CA GLU A 183 -11.28 -16.18 0.46
C GLU A 183 -12.36 -16.86 1.34
N SER A 184 -13.61 -16.98 0.86
CA SER A 184 -14.71 -17.61 1.60
C SER A 184 -14.71 -19.15 1.43
N PRO A 185 -14.77 -19.94 2.51
CA PRO A 185 -14.65 -21.41 2.46
C PRO A 185 -15.86 -22.15 1.85
N GLU A 186 -16.96 -21.45 1.56
CA GLU A 186 -18.23 -22.05 1.11
C GLU A 186 -18.19 -22.62 -0.32
N MET A 187 -17.15 -22.33 -1.12
CA MET A 187 -17.15 -22.61 -2.57
C MET A 187 -16.20 -23.72 -3.05
N VAL A 188 -15.37 -24.35 -2.20
CA VAL A 188 -14.50 -25.47 -2.65
C VAL A 188 -15.27 -26.82 -2.69
N GLY A 189 -16.61 -26.79 -2.71
CA GLY A 189 -17.47 -27.98 -2.65
C GLY A 189 -18.50 -28.11 -3.78
N LEU A 190 -18.41 -27.35 -4.87
CA LEU A 190 -19.41 -27.33 -5.95
C LEU A 190 -18.84 -27.61 -7.36
N GLU A 191 -17.73 -28.34 -7.48
CA GLU A 191 -17.27 -28.89 -8.76
C GLU A 191 -17.39 -30.42 -8.79
#